data_AF-A0A392N5C9-F1
#
_entry.id   AF-A0A392N5C9-F1
#
_cell.length_a   1.000
_cell.length_b   1.000
_cell.length_c   1.000
_cell.angle_alpha   90.00
_cell.angle_beta   90.00
_cell.angle_gamma   90.00
#
_symmetry.space_group_name_H-M   'P 1'
#
loop_
_entity.id
_entity.type
_entity.pdbx_description
1 polymer ?
#
loop_
_entity_poly.entity_id
_entity_poly.type
_entity_poly.pdbx_seq_one_letter_code
_entity_poly.pdbx_strand_id
1 'polypeptide(L)'
;MMIMLGECCYFSVTKPRSLTINSHRRTKRVQCLLRSCELLDFHQELIPYEVAWSLQKDIVKEKKSQIENEGDCNDTLIVLQHPSVFTLGTASSNNNLNFDIKNPPFDIHRTERGGEVTYHGPGQLVMYPIINLRKHKMDLHWYLRTLEEVVIRVLSSTFSIQASRMEGLTGVWV
;
A
#
# COMPACT_ATOMS: atom_id res chain seq x y z
N MET A 1 0.40 -4.73 -4.93
CA MET A 1 -0.43 -3.91 -5.85
C MET A 1 -1.14 -2.90 -5.00
N MET A 2 -0.73 -1.64 -5.14
CA MET A 2 -1.09 -0.52 -4.28
C MET A 2 -2.15 0.31 -5.00
N ILE A 3 -3.28 0.57 -4.35
CA ILE A 3 -4.25 1.54 -4.89
C ILE A 3 -3.77 2.93 -4.54
N MET A 4 -3.66 3.77 -5.57
CA MET A 4 -3.29 5.17 -5.44
C MET A 4 -4.45 6.04 -5.91
N LEU A 5 -4.78 7.03 -5.08
CA LEU A 5 -5.61 8.18 -5.41
C LEU A 5 -4.67 9.37 -5.67
N GLY A 6 -4.80 9.99 -6.85
CA GLY A 6 -4.73 11.45 -7.09
C GLY A 6 -3.46 12.25 -6.75
N GLU A 7 -2.80 12.71 -7.82
CA GLU A 7 -2.08 13.98 -8.07
C GLU A 7 -1.07 14.59 -7.06
N CYS A 8 0.12 14.91 -7.61
CA CYS A 8 1.22 15.66 -7.00
C CYS A 8 0.85 17.11 -6.68
N CYS A 9 1.01 17.55 -5.43
CA CYS A 9 1.19 18.96 -5.06
C CYS A 9 2.32 19.08 -4.01
N TYR A 10 3.34 19.88 -4.32
CA TYR A 10 4.60 20.05 -3.58
C TYR A 10 4.45 20.87 -2.28
N PHE A 11 4.97 20.38 -1.15
CA PHE A 11 5.40 21.21 -0.02
C PHE A 11 6.70 20.68 0.61
N SER A 12 7.64 21.58 0.89
CA SER A 12 8.98 21.31 1.45
C SER A 12 8.96 21.26 2.97
N VAL A 13 9.47 20.18 3.58
CA VAL A 13 9.76 20.12 5.03
C VAL A 13 11.04 19.30 5.32
N THR A 14 11.85 19.84 6.23
CA THR A 14 13.19 19.41 6.67
C THR A 14 13.20 18.17 7.58
N LYS A 15 14.29 17.38 7.47
CA LYS A 15 14.65 16.13 8.20
C LYS A 15 14.55 16.20 9.74
N PRO A 16 14.16 15.07 10.39
CA PRO A 16 14.76 14.71 11.68
C PRO A 16 15.26 13.25 11.78
N ARG A 17 16.04 13.05 12.85
CA ARG A 17 16.98 11.97 13.15
C ARG A 17 16.34 10.64 13.58
N SER A 18 17.13 9.58 13.38
CA SER A 18 16.93 8.16 13.67
C SER A 18 16.49 7.85 15.11
N LEU A 19 15.48 6.99 15.27
CA LEU A 19 15.14 6.32 16.54
C LEU A 19 14.71 4.87 16.35
N THR A 20 15.07 4.07 17.35
CA THR A 20 14.99 2.61 17.45
C THR A 20 13.60 2.15 17.91
N ILE A 21 13.07 1.08 17.31
CA ILE A 21 11.72 0.55 17.52
C ILE A 21 11.67 -0.33 18.78
N ASN A 22 10.73 -0.04 19.69
CA ASN A 22 10.36 -0.92 20.81
C ASN A 22 8.91 -1.37 20.66
N SER A 23 8.69 -2.68 20.70
CA SER A 23 7.43 -3.36 20.41
C SER A 23 6.54 -3.47 21.65
N HIS A 24 5.35 -2.87 21.64
CA HIS A 24 4.30 -3.13 22.63
C HIS A 24 2.96 -3.41 21.92
N ARG A 25 2.53 -4.66 21.99
CA ARG A 25 1.37 -5.24 21.29
C ARG A 25 0.12 -5.16 22.20
N ARG A 26 -0.98 -4.54 21.75
CA ARG A 26 -2.30 -4.59 22.42
C ARG A 26 -3.38 -5.00 21.42
N THR A 27 -4.14 -6.04 21.73
CA THR A 27 -5.26 -6.56 20.93
C THR A 27 -6.59 -6.36 21.65
N LYS A 28 -7.64 -5.88 20.94
CA LYS A 28 -9.04 -5.92 21.38
C LYS A 28 -9.83 -6.78 20.37
N ARG A 29 -10.60 -7.77 20.84
CA ARG A 29 -11.39 -8.70 20.01
C ARG A 29 -12.82 -8.18 19.81
N VAL A 30 -13.25 -8.01 18.56
CA VAL A 30 -14.65 -7.89 18.14
C VAL A 30 -15.04 -9.21 17.46
N GLN A 31 -16.10 -9.86 17.95
CA GLN A 31 -16.50 -11.19 17.50
C GLN A 31 -17.60 -11.08 16.44
N CYS A 32 -17.18 -10.97 15.18
CA CYS A 32 -17.91 -11.52 14.05
C CYS A 32 -17.15 -12.80 13.63
N LEU A 33 -17.68 -13.66 12.75
CA LEU A 33 -16.97 -14.83 12.18
C LEU A 33 -15.79 -14.38 11.28
N LEU A 34 -15.03 -13.43 11.76
CA LEU A 34 -13.98 -12.69 11.10
C LEU A 34 -12.73 -13.53 11.14
N ARG A 35 -12.21 -13.82 9.96
CA ARG A 35 -10.81 -14.20 9.82
C ARG A 35 -9.97 -13.11 10.46
N SER A 36 -9.01 -13.52 11.28
CA SER A 36 -8.03 -12.61 11.83
C SER A 36 -7.20 -12.02 10.70
N CYS A 37 -7.17 -10.69 10.64
CA CYS A 37 -6.20 -9.94 9.86
C CYS A 37 -5.20 -9.33 10.84
N GLU A 38 -3.92 -9.53 10.57
CA GLU A 38 -2.83 -8.91 11.30
C GLU A 38 -2.62 -7.49 10.79
N LEU A 39 -2.83 -6.50 11.65
CA LEU A 39 -2.59 -5.10 11.33
C LEU A 39 -1.21 -4.67 11.84
N LEU A 40 -0.36 -4.19 10.92
CA LEU A 40 0.85 -3.45 11.22
C LEU A 40 0.59 -1.97 10.95
N ASP A 41 0.31 -1.22 12.01
CA ASP A 41 -0.06 0.18 11.92
C ASP A 41 1.13 1.10 12.22
N PHE A 42 1.65 1.70 11.17
CA PHE A 42 2.69 2.73 11.15
C PHE A 42 2.18 4.02 10.50
N HIS A 43 0.86 4.29 10.54
CA HIS A 43 0.28 5.43 9.82
C HIS A 43 0.85 6.80 10.19
N GLN A 44 1.54 6.92 11.33
CA GLN A 44 2.19 8.17 11.78
C GLN A 44 3.69 8.22 11.43
N GLU A 45 4.23 7.17 10.83
CA GLU A 45 5.66 7.03 10.54
C GLU A 45 5.94 7.17 9.04
N LEU A 46 7.03 7.89 8.74
CA LEU A 46 7.59 7.95 7.40
C LEU A 46 8.62 6.83 7.26
N ILE A 47 8.23 5.75 6.59
CA ILE A 47 9.07 4.58 6.39
C ILE A 47 9.70 4.67 4.99
N PRO A 48 11.04 4.60 4.84
CA PRO A 48 11.68 4.54 3.52
C PRO A 48 11.11 3.39 2.67
N TYR A 49 10.96 3.63 1.36
CA TYR A 49 10.24 2.72 0.49
C TYR A 49 10.85 1.31 0.47
N GLU A 50 12.18 1.23 0.39
CA GLU A 50 12.94 -0.02 0.39
C GLU A 50 12.81 -0.82 1.69
N VAL A 51 12.65 -0.15 2.83
CA VAL A 51 12.43 -0.78 4.14
C VAL A 51 11.05 -1.44 4.17
N ALA A 52 10.00 -0.68 3.80
CA ALA A 52 8.65 -1.22 3.71
C ALA A 52 8.52 -2.33 2.66
N TRP A 53 9.22 -2.20 1.54
CA TRP A 53 9.23 -3.22 0.49
C TRP A 53 9.94 -4.50 0.94
N SER A 54 11.00 -4.39 1.73
CA SER A 54 11.67 -5.55 2.35
C SER A 54 10.75 -6.23 3.36
N LEU A 55 10.09 -5.46 4.23
CA LEU A 55 9.08 -5.96 5.17
C LEU A 55 7.94 -6.72 4.46
N GLN A 56 7.43 -6.18 3.35
CA GLN A 56 6.42 -6.87 2.55
C GLN A 56 6.91 -8.24 2.05
N LYS A 57 8.16 -8.31 1.55
CA LYS A 57 8.75 -9.56 1.06
C LYS A 57 8.94 -10.58 2.17
N ASP A 58 9.38 -10.14 3.35
CA ASP A 58 9.56 -11.00 4.52
C ASP A 58 8.22 -11.59 4.99
N ILE A 59 7.18 -10.76 5.08
CA ILE A 59 5.82 -11.23 5.43
C ILE A 59 5.33 -12.20 4.36
N VAL A 60 5.46 -11.90 3.07
CA VAL A 60 5.05 -12.83 2.00
C VAL A 60 5.78 -14.19 2.12
N LYS A 61 7.08 -14.20 2.47
CA LYS A 61 7.84 -15.43 2.70
C LYS A 61 7.32 -16.20 3.90
N GLU A 62 7.05 -15.52 5.01
CA GLU A 62 6.45 -16.13 6.20
C GLU A 62 5.08 -16.75 5.89
N LYS A 63 4.19 -15.99 5.23
CA LYS A 63 2.85 -16.45 4.86
C LYS A 63 2.89 -17.64 3.91
N LYS A 64 3.83 -17.69 2.96
CA LYS A 64 4.03 -18.86 2.09
C LYS A 64 4.39 -20.10 2.90
N SER A 65 5.35 -19.96 3.83
CA SER A 65 5.74 -21.08 4.70
C SER A 65 4.58 -21.56 5.59
N GLN A 66 3.77 -20.65 6.13
CA GLN A 66 2.55 -21.01 6.88
C GLN A 66 1.56 -21.79 6.02
N ILE A 67 1.29 -21.32 4.79
CA ILE A 67 0.40 -22.03 3.86
C ILE A 67 0.92 -23.43 3.53
N GLU A 68 2.23 -23.58 3.33
CA GLU A 68 2.85 -24.88 3.01
C GLU A 68 2.77 -25.86 4.20
N ASN A 69 2.92 -25.38 5.43
CA ASN A 69 2.97 -26.21 6.63
C ASN A 69 1.57 -26.48 7.25
N GLU A 70 0.69 -25.48 7.24
CA GLU A 70 -0.58 -25.49 7.97
C GLU A 70 -1.80 -25.48 7.01
N GLY A 71 -1.56 -25.32 5.70
CA GLY A 71 -2.60 -25.20 4.68
C GLY A 71 -3.26 -23.82 4.62
N ASP A 72 -2.85 -22.89 5.50
CA ASP A 72 -3.51 -21.62 5.72
C ASP A 72 -2.57 -20.56 6.32
N CYS A 73 -2.93 -19.28 6.19
CA CYS A 73 -2.31 -18.18 6.92
C CYS A 73 -3.33 -17.04 7.16
N ASN A 74 -3.09 -16.24 8.20
CA ASN A 74 -3.84 -14.99 8.40
C ASN A 74 -3.40 -13.94 7.38
N ASP A 75 -4.34 -13.15 6.88
CA ASP A 75 -4.02 -11.98 6.06
C ASP A 75 -3.30 -10.92 6.88
N THR A 76 -2.48 -10.09 6.24
CA THR A 76 -1.78 -8.97 6.89
C THR A 76 -2.09 -7.67 6.17
N LEU A 77 -2.31 -6.59 6.91
CA LEU A 77 -2.42 -5.23 6.39
C LEU A 77 -1.31 -4.38 7.01
N ILE A 78 -0.47 -3.79 6.17
CA ILE A 78 0.49 -2.76 6.60
C ILE A 78 -0.09 -1.41 6.24
N VAL A 79 -0.07 -0.47 7.18
CA VAL A 79 -0.50 0.91 6.98
C VAL A 79 0.65 1.83 7.36
N LEU A 80 1.05 2.74 6.47
CA LEU A 80 2.21 3.61 6.69
C LEU A 80 2.14 4.87 5.83
N GLN A 81 3.17 5.71 5.93
CA GLN A 81 3.47 6.76 4.96
C GLN A 81 4.91 6.59 4.44
N HIS A 82 5.21 7.15 3.27
CA HIS A 82 6.57 7.19 2.72
C HIS A 82 7.13 8.61 2.73
N PRO A 83 8.44 8.80 2.93
CA PRO A 83 9.12 9.97 2.39
C PRO A 83 8.85 10.13 0.89
N SER A 84 9.03 11.33 0.35
CA SER A 84 8.85 11.59 -1.09
C SER A 84 9.62 10.59 -1.95
N VAL A 85 8.94 9.85 -2.80
CA VAL A 85 9.51 8.77 -3.61
C VAL A 85 8.70 8.52 -4.87
N PHE A 86 9.36 8.26 -5.99
CA PHE A 86 8.73 7.72 -7.19
C PHE A 86 8.92 6.21 -7.25
N THR A 87 7.85 5.50 -7.59
CA THR A 87 7.93 4.07 -7.89
C THR A 87 7.55 3.83 -9.34
N LEU A 88 8.31 2.99 -10.02
CA LEU A 88 8.06 2.59 -11.40
C LEU A 88 7.56 1.15 -11.38
N GLY A 89 6.30 0.94 -11.75
CA GLY A 89 5.73 -0.38 -11.96
C GLY A 89 6.17 -1.02 -13.28
N THR A 90 5.68 -2.22 -13.54
CA THR A 90 6.08 -3.04 -14.70
C THR A 90 5.74 -2.42 -16.05
N ALA A 91 4.71 -1.57 -16.13
CA ALA A 91 4.34 -0.86 -17.35
C ALA A 91 5.07 0.48 -17.53
N SER A 92 5.97 0.85 -16.61
CA SER A 92 6.66 2.14 -16.67
C SER A 92 7.77 2.15 -17.72
N SER A 93 7.82 3.24 -18.47
CA SER A 93 8.90 3.64 -19.37
C SER A 93 9.52 4.97 -18.88
N ASN A 94 10.67 5.35 -19.45
CA ASN A 94 11.30 6.64 -19.13
C ASN A 94 10.43 7.83 -19.54
N ASN A 95 9.55 7.66 -20.54
CA ASN A 95 8.65 8.71 -21.02
C ASN A 95 7.52 9.02 -20.03
N ASN A 96 7.30 8.17 -19.02
CA ASN A 96 6.35 8.46 -17.95
C ASN A 96 6.91 9.46 -16.93
N LEU A 97 8.21 9.79 -16.98
CA LEU A 97 8.85 10.74 -16.09
C LEU A 97 8.94 12.13 -16.74
N ASN A 98 8.47 13.16 -16.03
CA ASN A 98 8.59 14.56 -16.45
C ASN A 98 9.90 15.22 -15.94
N PHE A 99 10.91 14.42 -15.59
CA PHE A 99 12.20 14.87 -15.08
C PHE A 99 13.33 13.96 -15.56
N ASP A 100 14.58 14.45 -15.50
CA ASP A 100 15.75 13.64 -15.83
C ASP A 100 16.00 12.57 -14.76
N ILE A 101 15.98 11.30 -15.16
CA ILE A 101 16.23 10.16 -14.28
C ILE A 101 17.65 10.18 -13.68
N LYS A 102 18.60 10.87 -14.31
CA LYS A 102 19.97 11.03 -13.79
C LYS A 102 20.07 12.03 -12.65
N ASN A 103 19.09 12.93 -12.55
CA ASN A 103 19.01 13.94 -11.49
C ASN A 103 17.57 14.08 -11.00
N PRO A 104 17.03 13.03 -10.36
CA PRO A 104 15.64 13.03 -9.97
C PRO A 104 15.42 13.90 -8.71
N PRO A 105 14.25 14.53 -8.56
CA PRO A 105 13.99 15.38 -7.40
C PRO A 105 13.81 14.56 -6.11
N PHE A 106 13.47 13.28 -6.23
CA PHE A 106 13.27 12.33 -5.12
C PHE A 106 13.76 10.94 -5.51
N ASP A 107 13.85 10.04 -4.53
CA ASP A 107 14.29 8.66 -4.75
C ASP A 107 13.37 7.93 -5.75
N ILE A 108 13.97 7.01 -6.51
CA ILE A 108 13.26 6.23 -7.53
C ILE A 108 13.48 4.75 -7.30
N HIS A 109 12.40 3.98 -7.23
CA HIS A 109 12.45 2.52 -7.15
C HIS A 109 11.69 1.89 -8.31
N ARG A 110 12.34 1.00 -9.05
CA ARG A 110 11.64 0.08 -9.96
C ARG A 110 11.14 -1.13 -9.18
N THR A 111 9.91 -1.54 -9.45
CA THR A 111 9.16 -2.49 -8.63
C THR A 111 8.33 -3.43 -9.50
N GLU A 112 7.85 -4.52 -8.93
CA GLU A 112 7.09 -5.57 -9.61
C GLU A 112 5.58 -5.30 -9.62
N ARG A 113 5.13 -4.15 -9.08
CA ARG A 113 3.70 -3.81 -9.11
C ARG A 113 3.26 -3.53 -10.55
N GLY A 114 1.99 -3.82 -10.83
CA GLY A 114 1.35 -3.36 -12.06
C GLY A 114 1.23 -1.83 -12.13
N GLY A 115 0.91 -1.35 -13.32
CA GLY A 115 0.76 0.07 -13.61
C GLY A 115 2.08 0.77 -13.95
N GLU A 116 1.96 2.07 -14.23
CA GLU A 116 3.07 2.93 -14.66
C GLU A 116 3.78 3.55 -13.45
N VAL A 117 4.28 4.77 -13.59
CA VAL A 117 4.87 5.54 -12.50
C VAL A 117 3.81 6.00 -11.49
N THR A 118 4.19 6.10 -10.22
CA THR A 118 3.42 6.82 -9.22
C THR A 118 4.34 7.48 -8.19
N TYR A 119 3.81 8.44 -7.44
CA TYR A 119 4.52 9.19 -6.41
C TYR A 119 3.92 8.89 -5.04
N HIS A 120 4.75 8.67 -4.02
CA HIS A 120 4.32 8.67 -2.63
C HIS A 120 5.04 9.74 -1.84
N GLY A 121 4.40 10.25 -0.78
CA GLY A 121 5.02 11.24 0.07
C GLY A 121 4.28 11.46 1.39
N PRO A 122 4.82 12.32 2.26
CA PRO A 122 4.19 12.66 3.53
C PRO A 122 2.76 13.18 3.35
N GLY A 123 1.86 12.76 4.23
CA GLY A 123 0.42 13.04 4.16
C GLY A 123 -0.38 12.02 3.33
N GLN A 124 0.28 11.19 2.53
CA GLN A 124 -0.37 10.11 1.80
C GLN A 124 -0.38 8.83 2.63
N LEU A 125 -1.58 8.38 3.02
CA LEU A 125 -1.76 7.08 3.65
C LEU A 125 -1.57 5.96 2.63
N VAL A 126 -0.61 5.08 2.89
CA VAL A 126 -0.26 3.95 2.04
C VAL A 126 -0.63 2.65 2.74
N MET A 127 -1.29 1.74 2.00
CA MET A 127 -1.72 0.45 2.51
C MET A 127 -1.18 -0.70 1.65
N TYR A 128 -0.58 -1.70 2.29
CA TYR A 128 -0.13 -2.94 1.66
C TYR A 128 -0.91 -4.14 2.23
N PRO A 129 -2.06 -4.52 1.64
CA PRO A 129 -2.73 -5.76 1.96
C PRO A 129 -1.95 -6.94 1.38
N ILE A 130 -1.58 -7.89 2.23
CA ILE A 130 -0.93 -9.16 1.91
C ILE A 130 -1.92 -10.27 2.22
N ILE A 131 -2.60 -10.77 1.18
CA ILE A 131 -3.79 -11.59 1.29
C ILE A 131 -3.58 -12.94 0.60
N ASN A 132 -4.07 -14.02 1.23
CA ASN A 132 -4.09 -15.34 0.60
C ASN A 132 -5.28 -15.50 -0.37
N LEU A 133 -5.09 -15.13 -1.63
CA LEU A 133 -6.16 -15.20 -2.65
C LEU A 133 -6.70 -16.63 -2.89
N ARG A 134 -5.92 -17.69 -2.63
CA ARG A 134 -6.42 -19.09 -2.77
C ARG A 134 -7.58 -19.38 -1.83
N LYS A 135 -7.59 -18.70 -0.69
CA LYS A 135 -8.57 -18.90 0.39
C LYS A 135 -9.71 -17.88 0.37
N HIS A 136 -9.57 -16.81 -0.42
CA HIS A 136 -10.61 -15.82 -0.65
C HIS A 136 -11.23 -16.07 -2.02
N LYS A 137 -10.61 -15.51 -3.05
CA LYS A 137 -10.95 -15.74 -4.45
C LYS A 137 -9.69 -15.52 -5.29
N MET A 138 -9.31 -16.52 -6.09
CA MET A 138 -8.14 -16.45 -6.98
C MET A 138 -8.45 -15.60 -8.22
N ASP A 139 -8.76 -14.33 -8.00
CA ASP A 139 -9.18 -13.40 -9.04
C ASP A 139 -8.64 -12.00 -8.72
N LEU A 140 -7.72 -11.54 -9.58
CA LEU A 140 -7.06 -10.25 -9.42
C LEU A 140 -8.03 -9.06 -9.62
N HIS A 141 -9.00 -9.19 -10.52
CA HIS A 141 -9.99 -8.15 -10.76
C HIS A 141 -10.90 -8.01 -9.55
N TRP A 142 -11.37 -9.15 -9.00
CA TRP A 142 -12.13 -9.14 -7.75
C TRP A 142 -11.35 -8.47 -6.62
N TYR A 143 -10.06 -8.80 -6.47
CA TYR A 143 -9.22 -8.20 -5.44
C TYR A 143 -9.12 -6.67 -5.60
N LEU A 144 -8.83 -6.20 -6.81
CA LEU A 144 -8.78 -4.76 -7.12
C LEU A 144 -10.10 -4.05 -6.84
N ARG A 145 -11.20 -4.59 -7.38
CA ARG A 145 -12.54 -3.99 -7.18
C ARG A 145 -12.94 -3.97 -5.71
N THR A 146 -12.52 -4.97 -4.93
CA THR A 146 -12.76 -5.02 -3.49
C THR A 146 -11.98 -3.93 -2.76
N LEU A 147 -10.72 -3.70 -3.12
CA LEU A 147 -9.93 -2.62 -2.53
C LEU A 147 -10.48 -1.23 -2.90
N GLU A 148 -10.90 -1.02 -4.15
CA GLU A 148 -11.59 0.21 -4.56
C GLU A 148 -12.86 0.43 -3.74
N GLU A 149 -13.62 -0.64 -3.47
CA GLU A 149 -14.85 -0.57 -2.68
C GLU A 149 -14.59 -0.12 -1.25
N VAL A 150 -13.50 -0.61 -0.63
CA VAL A 150 -13.09 -0.19 0.71
C VAL A 150 -12.85 1.32 0.73
N VAL A 151 -12.12 1.85 -0.26
CA VAL A 151 -11.81 3.28 -0.35
C VAL A 151 -13.08 4.12 -0.57
N ILE A 152 -13.94 3.72 -1.52
CA ILE A 152 -15.24 4.40 -1.77
C ILE A 152 -16.09 4.45 -0.50
N ARG A 153 -16.20 3.33 0.22
CA ARG A 153 -16.98 3.25 1.45
C ARG A 153 -16.41 4.15 2.56
N VAL A 154 -15.09 4.19 2.72
CA VAL A 154 -14.44 5.08 3.69
C VAL A 154 -14.69 6.55 3.35
N LEU A 155 -14.51 6.95 2.09
CA LEU A 155 -14.77 8.31 1.61
C LEU A 155 -16.23 8.72 1.86
N SER A 156 -17.17 7.84 1.52
CA SER A 156 -18.60 8.08 1.70
C SER A 156 -18.99 8.15 3.18
N SER A 157 -18.61 7.16 4.00
CA SER A 157 -19.10 7.04 5.38
C SER A 157 -18.42 7.99 6.37
N THR A 158 -17.14 8.30 6.16
CA THR A 158 -16.33 9.06 7.11
C THR A 158 -16.26 10.53 6.74
N PHE A 159 -16.21 10.82 5.43
CA PHE A 159 -15.99 12.16 4.91
C PHE A 159 -17.16 12.72 4.12
N SER A 160 -18.24 11.92 3.90
CA SER A 160 -19.36 12.30 3.04
C SER A 160 -18.93 12.67 1.61
N ILE A 161 -17.80 12.13 1.15
CA ILE A 161 -17.27 12.35 -0.20
C ILE A 161 -17.85 11.26 -1.11
N GLN A 162 -18.51 11.69 -2.19
CA GLN A 162 -18.95 10.77 -3.23
C GLN A 162 -17.77 10.42 -4.12
N ALA A 163 -17.48 9.13 -4.25
CA ALA A 163 -16.41 8.64 -5.09
C ALA A 163 -16.90 7.44 -5.91
N SER A 164 -16.34 7.25 -7.09
CA SER A 164 -16.73 6.18 -8.01
C SER A 164 -15.52 5.53 -8.69
N ARG A 165 -15.81 4.50 -9.48
CA ARG A 165 -14.86 3.91 -10.42
C ARG A 165 -15.05 4.59 -11.78
N MET A 166 -13.99 4.70 -12.56
CA MET A 166 -14.06 5.14 -13.95
C MET A 166 -13.74 3.95 -14.86
N GLU A 167 -14.55 3.72 -15.89
CA GLU A 167 -14.33 2.62 -16.81
C GLU A 167 -12.98 2.77 -17.53
N GLY A 168 -12.25 1.66 -17.69
CA GLY A 168 -10.90 1.66 -18.27
C GLY A 168 -9.79 2.15 -17.34
N LEU A 169 -10.09 2.78 -16.21
CA LEU A 169 -9.09 3.29 -15.27
C LEU A 169 -9.14 2.54 -13.93
N THR A 170 -7.98 2.10 -13.45
CA THR A 170 -7.87 1.47 -12.12
C THR A 170 -7.77 2.55 -11.05
N GLY A 171 -8.52 2.40 -9.96
CA GLY A 171 -8.53 3.36 -8.86
C GLY A 171 -9.92 3.94 -8.57
N VAL A 172 -9.94 4.88 -7.64
CA VAL A 172 -11.16 5.57 -7.20
C VAL A 172 -11.06 7.04 -7.62
N TRP A 173 -12.19 7.67 -7.91
CA TRP A 173 -12.26 9.02 -8.49
C TRP A 173 -13.35 9.82 -7.78
N VAL A 174 -13.12 11.12 -7.57
CA VAL A 174 -14.06 12.07 -6.96
C VAL A 174 -14.40 13.13 -7.98
#